data_AF-A0A3D1IAF0-F1
#
_entry.id   AF-A0A3D1IAF0-F1
#
_cell.length_a   1.000
_cell.length_b   1.000
_cell.length_c   1.000
_cell.angle_alpha   90.00
_cell.angle_beta   90.00
_cell.angle_gamma   90.00
#
_symmetry.space_group_name_H-M   'P 1'
#
loop_
_entity.id
_entity.type
_entity.pdbx_description
1 polymer ?
#
loop_
_entity_poly.entity_id
_entity_poly.type
_entity_poly.pdbx_seq_one_letter_code
_entity_poly.pdbx_strand_id
1 'polypeptide(L)'
;MQGVLSSMRRIVLALLVLFAAASLEARPDRNAFLNRRADSIQDVVRQVQTDASVRDRFVRHYAMSAPEVVAFLRTLRPARLQSDGLFEIYSVPPDGRIKGRLARLKKGTGVYVDPQGTPQLVALCANPLSRGPRKAEVLNPQADGLWSAPKEDLLALQDDPAEPVAEWTLADYTEPGLPEYSGELTTNTPDTVILPEVPAPGGGPTVVPLGTGGPGLGWLPGLGIPPLLGGGGGKGGTSFPPEAVPEPATLVLAFGAFAAALLRRRRS
;
A
#
# COMPACT_ATOMS: atom_id res chain seq x y z
N MET A 1 1.82 -42.09 -37.23
CA MET A 1 2.64 -41.05 -36.55
C MET A 1 2.01 -39.64 -36.55
N GLN A 2 1.15 -39.26 -37.51
CA GLN A 2 0.57 -37.91 -37.58
C GLN A 2 -0.37 -37.54 -36.41
N GLY A 3 -1.08 -38.51 -35.80
CA GLY A 3 -1.99 -38.24 -34.68
C GLY A 3 -1.33 -37.85 -33.35
N VAL A 4 -0.06 -38.20 -33.15
CA VAL A 4 0.68 -37.87 -31.91
C VAL A 4 1.13 -36.40 -31.92
N LEU A 5 1.48 -35.88 -33.10
CA LEU A 5 1.96 -34.50 -33.27
C LEU A 5 0.82 -33.47 -33.08
N SER A 6 -0.40 -33.79 -33.55
CA SER A 6 -1.57 -32.92 -33.39
C SER A 6 -2.03 -32.82 -31.93
N SER A 7 -1.95 -33.92 -31.19
CA SER A 7 -2.30 -33.96 -29.76
C SER A 7 -1.31 -33.16 -28.90
N MET A 8 -0.01 -33.27 -29.19
CA MET A 8 1.03 -32.53 -28.47
C MET A 8 0.92 -31.02 -28.67
N ARG A 9 0.61 -30.56 -29.89
CA ARG A 9 0.39 -29.14 -30.19
C ARG A 9 -0.82 -28.56 -29.44
N ARG A 10 -1.91 -29.32 -29.31
CA ARG A 10 -3.10 -28.90 -28.55
C ARG A 10 -2.81 -28.78 -27.06
N ILE A 11 -2.06 -29.72 -26.49
CA ILE A 11 -1.65 -29.68 -25.07
C ILE A 11 -0.74 -28.47 -24.81
N VAL A 12 0.24 -28.22 -25.68
CA VAL A 12 1.14 -27.06 -25.54
C VAL A 12 0.36 -25.75 -25.64
N LEU A 13 -0.56 -25.61 -26.59
CA LEU A 13 -1.42 -24.42 -26.70
C LEU A 13 -2.32 -24.23 -25.48
N ALA A 14 -2.93 -25.31 -24.96
CA ALA A 14 -3.76 -25.24 -23.76
C ALA A 14 -2.95 -24.81 -22.52
N LEU A 15 -1.74 -25.34 -22.35
CA LEU A 15 -0.85 -24.94 -21.25
C LEU A 15 -0.39 -23.48 -21.38
N LEU A 16 -0.12 -23.00 -22.58
CA LEU A 16 0.30 -21.61 -22.84
C LEU A 16 -0.84 -20.62 -22.53
N VAL A 17 -2.09 -21.00 -22.84
CA VAL A 17 -3.29 -20.21 -22.47
C VAL A 17 -3.52 -20.21 -20.96
N LEU A 18 -3.33 -21.36 -20.28
CA LEU A 18 -3.49 -21.45 -18.82
C LEU A 18 -2.45 -20.60 -18.06
N PHE A 19 -1.20 -20.58 -18.53
CA PHE A 19 -0.12 -19.82 -17.89
C PHE A 19 -0.27 -18.30 -18.05
N ALA A 20 -0.87 -17.84 -19.17
CA ALA A 20 -1.13 -16.42 -19.39
C ALA A 20 -2.19 -15.83 -18.44
N ALA A 21 -3.10 -16.66 -17.90
CA ALA A 21 -4.18 -16.21 -17.03
C ALA A 21 -3.76 -15.97 -15.56
N ALA A 22 -2.66 -16.57 -15.11
CA ALA A 22 -2.23 -16.52 -13.70
C ALA A 22 -1.40 -15.28 -13.32
N SER A 23 -1.02 -14.45 -14.29
CA SER A 23 -0.21 -13.24 -14.06
C SER A 23 -1.04 -11.98 -13.79
N LEU A 24 -2.37 -12.09 -13.79
CA LEU A 24 -3.25 -10.98 -13.43
C LEU A 24 -3.62 -11.09 -11.96
N GLU A 25 -3.57 -9.96 -11.26
CA GLU A 25 -4.25 -9.73 -9.97
C GLU A 25 -3.42 -9.88 -8.69
N ALA A 26 -2.13 -9.55 -8.74
CA ALA A 26 -1.47 -9.05 -7.54
C ALA A 26 -2.13 -7.72 -7.15
N ARG A 27 -2.88 -7.70 -6.03
CA ARG A 27 -3.41 -6.45 -5.46
C ARG A 27 -2.26 -5.46 -5.25
N PRO A 28 -2.47 -4.17 -5.55
CA PRO A 28 -1.52 -3.14 -5.15
C PRO A 28 -1.39 -3.15 -3.62
N ASP A 29 -0.35 -2.45 -3.14
CA ASP A 29 0.03 -2.35 -1.73
C ASP A 29 -1.17 -2.28 -0.76
N ARG A 30 -0.99 -2.80 0.46
CA ARG A 30 -2.05 -2.90 1.45
C ARG A 30 -2.69 -1.53 1.67
N ASN A 31 -4.02 -1.48 1.61
CA ASN A 31 -4.84 -0.26 1.76
C ASN A 31 -4.79 0.72 0.57
N ALA A 32 -4.45 0.24 -0.63
CA ALA A 32 -4.55 1.02 -1.86
C ALA A 32 -5.99 1.47 -2.18
N PHE A 33 -6.11 2.64 -2.82
CA PHE A 33 -7.39 3.11 -3.36
C PHE A 33 -7.90 2.21 -4.50
N LEU A 34 -6.99 1.63 -5.28
CA LEU A 34 -7.29 0.68 -6.34
C LEU A 34 -7.36 -0.76 -5.84
N ASN A 35 -8.16 -1.57 -6.53
CA ASN A 35 -8.18 -3.03 -6.32
C ASN A 35 -7.15 -3.76 -7.17
N ARG A 36 -6.64 -3.14 -8.25
CA ARG A 36 -5.58 -3.68 -9.11
C ARG A 36 -4.50 -2.63 -9.34
N ARG A 37 -3.26 -3.07 -9.53
CA ARG A 37 -2.16 -2.17 -9.91
C ARG A 37 -2.50 -1.43 -11.20
N ALA A 38 -2.18 -0.14 -11.26
CA ALA A 38 -2.30 0.68 -12.46
C ALA A 38 -0.93 1.15 -12.94
N ASP A 39 -0.54 0.78 -14.15
CA ASP A 39 0.74 1.20 -14.73
C ASP A 39 0.63 2.56 -15.45
N SER A 40 -0.60 3.00 -15.74
CA SER A 40 -0.90 4.28 -16.39
C SER A 40 -2.11 4.98 -15.77
N ILE A 41 -2.24 6.29 -15.99
CA ILE A 41 -3.42 7.03 -15.52
C ILE A 41 -4.71 6.53 -16.21
N GLN A 42 -4.59 6.02 -17.43
CA GLN A 42 -5.68 5.40 -18.18
C GLN A 42 -6.18 4.13 -17.49
N ASP A 43 -5.30 3.36 -16.85
CA ASP A 43 -5.71 2.19 -16.07
C ASP A 43 -6.42 2.59 -14.78
N VAL A 44 -5.99 3.67 -14.12
CA VAL A 44 -6.70 4.27 -12.98
C VAL A 44 -8.12 4.67 -13.39
N VAL A 45 -8.24 5.43 -14.47
CA VAL A 45 -9.54 5.87 -15.02
C VAL A 45 -10.42 4.68 -15.38
N ARG A 46 -9.86 3.65 -16.05
CA ARG A 46 -10.59 2.42 -16.39
C ARG A 46 -11.12 1.73 -15.13
N GLN A 47 -10.31 1.60 -14.08
CA GLN A 47 -10.76 1.01 -12.82
C GLN A 47 -11.86 1.85 -12.15
N VAL A 48 -11.73 3.17 -12.10
CA VAL A 48 -12.79 4.05 -11.57
C VAL A 48 -14.10 3.92 -12.37
N GLN A 49 -14.03 3.70 -13.68
CA GLN A 49 -15.22 3.53 -14.51
C GLN A 49 -15.86 2.14 -14.34
N THR A 50 -15.04 1.08 -14.22
CA THR A 50 -15.51 -0.31 -14.27
C THR A 50 -15.74 -0.94 -12.90
N ASP A 51 -15.08 -0.48 -11.85
CA ASP A 51 -15.18 -0.99 -10.49
C ASP A 51 -15.92 -0.01 -9.58
N ALA A 52 -17.13 -0.39 -9.17
CA ALA A 52 -18.00 0.45 -8.35
C ALA A 52 -17.39 0.78 -6.97
N SER A 53 -16.60 -0.13 -6.39
CA SER A 53 -15.97 0.08 -5.08
C SER A 53 -14.81 1.07 -5.16
N VAL A 54 -14.01 1.00 -6.23
CA VAL A 54 -12.95 1.99 -6.49
C VAL A 54 -13.59 3.36 -6.76
N ARG A 55 -14.63 3.40 -7.60
CA ARG A 55 -15.37 4.64 -7.89
C ARG A 55 -15.88 5.33 -6.64
N ASP A 56 -16.54 4.60 -5.74
CA ASP A 56 -17.07 5.11 -4.48
C ASP A 56 -15.98 5.77 -3.61
N ARG A 57 -14.81 5.12 -3.47
CA ARG A 57 -13.67 5.67 -2.71
C ARG A 57 -13.22 7.03 -3.25
N PHE A 58 -13.08 7.14 -4.58
CA PHE A 58 -12.68 8.39 -5.21
C PHE A 58 -13.74 9.49 -5.08
N VAL A 59 -15.01 9.14 -5.31
CA VAL A 59 -16.15 10.08 -5.15
C VAL A 59 -16.23 10.63 -3.73
N ARG A 60 -16.15 9.76 -2.70
CA ARG A 60 -16.16 10.19 -1.30
C ARG A 60 -14.93 11.01 -0.91
N HIS A 61 -13.75 10.65 -1.43
CA HIS A 61 -12.50 11.35 -1.10
C HIS A 61 -12.46 12.77 -1.68
N TYR A 62 -12.87 12.92 -2.95
CA TYR A 62 -12.82 14.20 -3.64
C TYR A 62 -14.09 15.03 -3.51
N ALA A 63 -15.16 14.49 -2.91
CA ALA A 63 -16.48 15.12 -2.84
C ALA A 63 -17.00 15.57 -4.22
N MET A 64 -16.76 14.75 -5.24
CA MET A 64 -17.10 14.99 -6.64
C MET A 64 -18.04 13.91 -7.16
N SER A 65 -18.86 14.22 -8.16
CA SER A 65 -19.59 13.20 -8.90
C SER A 65 -18.63 12.28 -9.67
N ALA A 66 -19.07 11.07 -9.97
CA ALA A 66 -18.29 10.11 -10.76
C ALA A 66 -17.73 10.68 -12.10
N PRO A 67 -18.51 11.40 -12.93
CA PRO A 67 -17.97 11.98 -14.16
C PRO A 67 -16.93 13.08 -13.90
N GLU A 68 -17.10 13.90 -12.86
CA GLU A 68 -16.12 14.93 -12.46
C GLU A 68 -14.81 14.30 -12.01
N VAL A 69 -14.87 13.23 -11.18
CA VAL A 69 -13.67 12.45 -10.81
C VAL A 69 -12.95 11.95 -12.05
N VAL A 70 -13.66 11.37 -13.01
CA VAL A 70 -13.05 10.87 -14.26
C VAL A 70 -12.42 12.00 -15.07
N ALA A 71 -13.10 13.15 -15.18
CA ALA A 71 -12.58 14.33 -15.87
C ALA A 71 -11.30 14.84 -15.20
N PHE A 72 -11.31 14.97 -13.87
CA PHE A 72 -10.15 15.36 -13.07
C PHE A 72 -8.97 14.41 -13.27
N LEU A 73 -9.18 13.10 -13.11
CA LEU A 73 -8.13 12.09 -13.25
C LEU A 73 -7.47 12.13 -14.64
N ARG A 74 -8.23 12.43 -15.70
CA ARG A 74 -7.68 12.57 -17.07
C ARG A 74 -6.76 13.78 -17.25
N THR A 75 -6.83 14.78 -16.37
CA THR A 75 -5.91 15.93 -16.40
C THR A 75 -4.53 15.60 -15.84
N LEU A 76 -4.43 14.50 -15.07
CA LEU A 76 -3.21 14.15 -14.37
C LEU A 76 -2.15 13.56 -15.31
N ARG A 77 -0.89 13.89 -15.06
CA ARG A 77 0.26 13.42 -15.84
C ARG A 77 1.23 12.63 -14.96
N PRO A 78 1.86 11.57 -15.48
CA PRO A 78 2.89 10.85 -14.72
C PRO A 78 4.12 11.74 -14.53
N ALA A 79 4.66 11.75 -13.32
CA ALA A 79 5.88 12.45 -12.96
C ALA A 79 6.65 11.69 -11.88
N ARG A 80 7.81 12.23 -11.48
CA ARG A 80 8.57 11.78 -10.32
C ARG A 80 8.79 12.94 -9.37
N LEU A 81 8.78 12.66 -8.06
CA LEU A 81 9.11 13.66 -7.05
C LEU A 81 10.54 14.18 -7.23
N GLN A 82 10.73 15.49 -7.17
CA GLN A 82 12.04 16.14 -7.36
C GLN A 82 12.87 16.21 -6.07
N SER A 83 12.20 16.11 -4.92
CA SER A 83 12.78 16.15 -3.58
C SER A 83 12.07 15.16 -2.66
N ASP A 84 12.72 14.84 -1.54
CA ASP A 84 12.07 14.16 -0.41
C ASP A 84 11.09 15.13 0.26
N GLY A 85 9.97 14.62 0.80
CA GLY A 85 8.99 15.47 1.46
C GLY A 85 7.99 14.69 2.31
N LEU A 86 7.33 15.38 3.25
CA LEU A 86 6.19 14.84 3.99
C LEU A 86 4.91 15.12 3.20
N PHE A 87 4.13 14.08 2.95
CA PHE A 87 2.86 14.17 2.24
C PHE A 87 1.76 13.54 3.08
N GLU A 88 0.56 14.12 3.02
CA GLU A 88 -0.64 13.48 3.53
C GLU A 88 -1.12 12.44 2.52
N ILE A 89 -0.95 11.16 2.84
CA ILE A 89 -1.36 10.04 2.01
C ILE A 89 -2.65 9.46 2.54
N TYR A 90 -3.64 9.38 1.66
CA TYR A 90 -4.92 8.77 1.97
C TYR A 90 -4.90 7.29 1.58
N SER A 91 -5.43 6.46 2.45
CA SER A 91 -5.52 5.00 2.28
C SER A 91 -6.90 4.49 2.66
N VAL A 92 -7.27 3.31 2.15
CA VAL A 92 -8.55 2.66 2.46
C VAL A 92 -8.27 1.30 3.09
N PRO A 93 -8.28 1.20 4.43
CA PRO A 93 -8.14 -0.08 5.11
C PRO A 93 -9.30 -1.03 4.82
N PRO A 94 -9.24 -2.29 5.27
CA PRO A 94 -10.29 -3.28 5.02
C PRO A 94 -11.68 -2.89 5.53
N ASP A 95 -11.77 -1.93 6.45
CA ASP A 95 -13.02 -1.37 6.97
C ASP A 95 -13.70 -0.39 6.00
N GLY A 96 -13.04 -0.04 4.87
CA GLY A 96 -13.57 0.83 3.84
C GLY A 96 -13.56 2.33 4.17
N ARG A 97 -13.06 2.71 5.36
CA ARG A 97 -12.96 4.10 5.78
C ARG A 97 -11.74 4.75 5.12
N ILE A 98 -11.85 6.02 4.77
CA ILE A 98 -10.71 6.76 4.20
C ILE A 98 -9.90 7.33 5.36
N LYS A 99 -8.62 6.97 5.46
CA LYS A 99 -7.71 7.46 6.50
C LYS A 99 -6.53 8.19 5.87
N GLY A 100 -6.36 9.46 6.23
CA GLY A 100 -5.16 10.24 5.96
C GLY A 100 -4.06 9.92 6.98
N ARG A 101 -2.82 9.87 6.52
CA ARG A 101 -1.62 9.84 7.38
C ARG A 101 -0.51 10.65 6.76
N LEU A 102 0.32 11.28 7.57
CA LEU A 102 1.57 11.87 7.09
C LEU A 102 2.59 10.76 6.84
N ALA A 103 3.21 10.77 5.67
CA ALA A 103 4.27 9.85 5.31
C ALA A 103 5.35 10.58 4.51
N ARG A 104 6.62 10.23 4.74
CA ARG A 104 7.73 10.76 3.95
C ARG A 104 7.84 9.99 2.64
N LEU A 105 7.71 10.70 1.53
CA LEU A 105 8.00 10.18 0.20
C LEU A 105 9.40 10.61 -0.22
N LYS A 106 10.14 9.71 -0.88
CA LYS A 106 11.50 9.97 -1.35
C LYS A 106 11.48 10.59 -2.75
N LYS A 107 12.50 11.37 -3.06
CA LYS A 107 12.84 11.81 -4.41
C LYS A 107 12.84 10.62 -5.36
N GLY A 108 12.31 10.82 -6.56
CA GLY A 108 12.18 9.79 -7.58
C GLY A 108 10.93 8.90 -7.45
N THR A 109 10.17 9.00 -6.34
CA THR A 109 8.89 8.28 -6.21
C THR A 109 7.95 8.68 -7.35
N GLY A 110 7.36 7.68 -8.02
CA GLY A 110 6.39 7.90 -9.10
C GLY A 110 5.08 8.46 -8.57
N VAL A 111 4.60 9.54 -9.17
CA VAL A 111 3.35 10.22 -8.81
C VAL A 111 2.59 10.63 -10.06
N TYR A 112 1.29 10.90 -9.92
CA TYR A 112 0.52 11.64 -10.91
C TYR A 112 0.32 13.07 -10.42
N VAL A 113 0.68 14.05 -11.25
CA VAL A 113 0.60 15.48 -10.96
C VAL A 113 -0.49 16.15 -11.77
N ASP A 114 -1.07 17.23 -11.24
CA ASP A 114 -1.99 18.08 -11.99
C ASP A 114 -1.26 18.96 -13.03
N PRO A 115 -1.97 19.75 -13.87
CA PRO A 115 -1.35 20.65 -14.82
C PRO A 115 -0.43 21.72 -14.20
N GLN A 116 -0.60 22.02 -12.90
CA GLN A 116 0.24 22.94 -12.14
C GLN A 116 1.50 22.25 -11.56
N GLY A 117 1.63 20.93 -11.74
CA GLY A 117 2.76 20.15 -11.22
C GLY A 117 2.58 19.70 -9.77
N THR A 118 1.41 19.90 -9.16
CA THR A 118 1.13 19.48 -7.78
C THR A 118 0.88 17.97 -7.75
N PRO A 119 1.56 17.19 -6.89
CA PRO A 119 1.29 15.76 -6.75
C PRO A 119 -0.12 15.49 -6.23
N GLN A 120 -0.89 14.69 -6.95
CA GLN A 120 -2.28 14.35 -6.63
C GLN A 120 -2.45 12.90 -6.20
N LEU A 121 -1.66 11.98 -6.78
CA LEU A 121 -1.75 10.54 -6.51
C LEU A 121 -0.35 9.90 -6.48
N VAL A 122 -0.17 8.85 -5.68
CA VAL A 122 0.99 7.94 -5.80
C VAL A 122 0.78 6.98 -6.98
N ALA A 123 1.80 6.77 -7.81
CA ALA A 123 1.72 5.82 -8.92
C ALA A 123 1.48 4.37 -8.43
N LEU A 124 1.01 3.49 -9.33
CA LEU A 124 0.70 2.07 -9.07
C LEU A 124 -0.54 1.81 -8.19
N CYS A 125 -0.68 2.49 -7.05
CA CYS A 125 -1.77 2.30 -6.10
C CYS A 125 -2.84 3.39 -6.13
N ALA A 126 -2.56 4.52 -6.80
CA ALA A 126 -3.42 5.70 -6.91
C ALA A 126 -3.95 6.22 -5.56
N ASN A 127 -3.13 6.14 -4.52
CA ASN A 127 -3.45 6.73 -3.22
C ASN A 127 -3.38 8.27 -3.33
N PRO A 128 -4.44 9.00 -2.95
CA PRO A 128 -4.42 10.45 -2.99
C PRO A 128 -3.38 11.08 -2.07
N LEU A 129 -2.81 12.17 -2.55
CA LEU A 129 -1.89 13.06 -1.84
C LEU A 129 -2.53 14.40 -1.45
N SER A 130 -3.78 14.61 -1.87
CA SER A 130 -4.56 15.81 -1.62
C SER A 130 -6.06 15.49 -1.64
N ARG A 131 -6.89 16.42 -1.17
CA ARG A 131 -8.36 16.34 -1.23
C ARG A 131 -8.96 16.80 -2.57
N GLY A 132 -8.12 17.00 -3.60
CA GLY A 132 -8.54 17.40 -4.94
C GLY A 132 -8.21 18.85 -5.28
N PRO A 133 -8.62 19.30 -6.47
CA PRO A 133 -8.46 20.69 -6.87
C PRO A 133 -9.25 21.58 -5.90
N ARG A 134 -8.59 22.61 -5.37
CA ARG A 134 -9.19 23.54 -4.38
C ARG A 134 -10.30 24.43 -4.97
N LYS A 135 -10.42 24.46 -6.31
CA LYS A 135 -11.50 25.17 -7.00
C LYS A 135 -12.56 24.15 -7.40
N ALA A 136 -13.65 24.10 -6.64
CA ALA A 136 -14.92 23.54 -7.10
C ALA A 136 -15.48 24.28 -8.34
N GLU A 137 -14.89 25.43 -8.68
CA GLU A 137 -15.50 26.50 -9.47
C GLU A 137 -15.47 26.32 -11.00
N VAL A 138 -14.87 25.26 -11.56
CA VAL A 138 -14.72 25.15 -13.03
C VAL A 138 -15.35 23.90 -13.64
N LEU A 139 -15.93 22.99 -12.85
CA LEU A 139 -16.61 21.80 -13.41
C LEU A 139 -18.12 21.77 -13.19
N ASN A 140 -18.67 22.57 -12.26
CA ASN A 140 -20.11 22.77 -12.11
C ASN A 140 -20.43 24.05 -11.29
N PRO A 141 -20.94 25.14 -11.88
CA PRO A 141 -21.17 26.42 -11.18
C PRO A 141 -22.36 26.43 -10.19
N GLN A 142 -22.80 25.28 -9.68
CA GLN A 142 -23.96 25.16 -8.77
C GLN A 142 -23.66 24.57 -7.38
N ALA A 143 -22.40 24.31 -7.04
CA ALA A 143 -22.04 23.65 -5.76
C ALA A 143 -21.20 24.55 -4.85
N ASP A 144 -21.67 25.76 -4.57
CA ASP A 144 -21.06 26.65 -3.58
C ASP A 144 -21.85 26.63 -2.27
N GLY A 145 -21.23 26.06 -1.25
CA GLY A 145 -21.66 26.20 0.12
C GLY A 145 -21.27 24.99 0.94
N LEU A 146 -20.44 25.21 1.97
CA LEU A 146 -20.05 24.25 3.01
C LEU A 146 -18.77 23.45 2.72
N TRP A 147 -17.61 24.12 2.69
CA TRP A 147 -16.42 23.79 3.53
C TRP A 147 -15.18 24.53 2.99
N SER A 148 -14.94 25.73 3.50
CA SER A 148 -13.65 26.40 3.36
C SER A 148 -12.95 26.33 4.71
N ALA A 149 -12.09 25.33 4.91
CA ALA A 149 -11.13 25.36 6.02
C ALA A 149 -9.95 26.28 5.64
N PRO A 150 -9.49 27.17 6.53
CA PRO A 150 -8.35 28.05 6.25
C PRO A 150 -7.08 27.23 6.00
N LYS A 151 -6.33 27.60 4.96
CA LYS A 151 -4.99 27.07 4.68
C LYS A 151 -3.99 28.20 4.82
N GLU A 152 -3.49 28.37 6.03
CA GLU A 152 -2.26 29.08 6.31
C GLU A 152 -1.33 28.07 7.01
N ASP A 153 -0.02 28.13 6.73
CA ASP A 153 1.07 27.33 7.32
C ASP A 153 1.52 25.98 6.73
N LEU A 154 1.54 25.81 5.40
CA LEU A 154 2.33 24.71 4.80
C LEU A 154 3.20 25.12 3.59
N LEU A 155 3.66 26.38 3.58
CA LEU A 155 4.57 26.92 2.56
C LEU A 155 5.61 27.87 3.17
N ALA A 156 6.32 27.41 4.19
CA ALA A 156 7.51 28.09 4.70
C ALA A 156 8.57 27.06 5.15
N LEU A 157 9.14 26.33 4.18
CA LEU A 157 10.45 25.68 4.30
C LEU A 157 11.09 25.75 2.91
N GLN A 158 11.39 26.96 2.50
CA GLN A 158 12.31 27.25 1.40
C GLN A 158 13.35 28.19 1.98
N ASP A 159 14.51 27.63 2.32
CA ASP A 159 15.71 28.38 2.69
C ASP A 159 16.11 29.26 1.51
N ASP A 160 15.80 30.54 1.58
CA ASP A 160 16.45 31.58 0.79
C ASP A 160 17.67 32.11 1.56
N PRO A 161 18.80 32.36 0.89
CA PRO A 161 20.00 32.90 1.52
C PRO A 161 19.76 34.36 1.97
N ALA A 162 20.32 34.69 3.12
CA ALA A 162 20.17 35.96 3.82
C ALA A 162 20.44 37.20 2.93
N GLU A 163 19.38 37.94 2.62
CA GLU A 163 19.44 39.35 2.22
C GLU A 163 19.23 40.22 3.48
N PRO A 164 20.05 41.25 3.73
CA PRO A 164 19.89 42.09 4.91
C PRO A 164 18.98 43.30 4.62
N VAL A 165 18.18 43.63 5.64
CA VAL A 165 17.59 44.94 5.99
C VAL A 165 16.31 45.40 5.25
N ALA A 166 15.22 45.49 6.01
CA ALA A 166 14.44 46.73 6.12
C ALA A 166 13.75 46.74 7.50
N GLU A 167 14.13 47.71 8.33
CA GLU A 167 13.52 48.00 9.63
C GLU A 167 12.17 48.67 9.39
N TRP A 168 11.07 47.92 9.60
CA TRP A 168 9.72 48.46 9.50
C TRP A 168 9.33 49.07 10.85
N THR A 169 9.22 50.39 10.87
CA THR A 169 8.65 51.16 11.98
C THR A 169 7.20 50.76 12.23
N LEU A 170 6.94 50.34 13.47
CA LEU A 170 5.68 49.89 14.02
C LEU A 170 4.67 51.07 14.09
N ALA A 171 3.85 51.22 13.07
CA ALA A 171 2.69 52.11 13.11
C ALA A 171 1.52 51.37 13.78
N ASP A 172 1.29 51.73 15.03
CA ASP A 172 0.00 51.85 15.72
C ASP A 172 -1.13 50.90 15.25
N TYR A 173 -1.14 49.68 15.80
CA TYR A 173 -2.31 48.81 15.75
C TYR A 173 -3.18 49.10 16.97
N THR A 174 -4.25 49.88 16.74
CA THR A 174 -5.35 50.01 17.70
C THR A 174 -6.12 48.69 17.77
N GLU A 175 -6.01 48.02 18.91
CA GLU A 175 -6.65 46.74 19.20
C GLU A 175 -8.17 46.93 19.38
N PRO A 176 -9.04 46.29 18.56
CA PRO A 176 -10.47 46.35 18.78
C PRO A 176 -10.85 45.48 19.98
N GLY A 177 -11.50 46.10 20.98
CA GLY A 177 -11.89 45.47 22.23
C GLY A 177 -12.67 44.17 22.05
N LEU A 178 -12.12 43.09 22.61
CA LEU A 178 -12.78 41.80 22.75
C LEU A 178 -13.95 41.92 23.75
N PRO A 179 -15.15 41.39 23.44
CA PRO A 179 -16.22 41.29 24.43
C PRO A 179 -15.84 40.28 25.52
N GLU A 180 -15.91 40.71 26.78
CA GLU A 180 -15.72 39.86 27.96
C GLU A 180 -16.83 38.80 28.01
N TYR A 181 -16.51 37.55 27.68
CA TYR A 181 -17.40 36.42 27.85
C TYR A 181 -17.23 35.85 29.26
N SER A 182 -18.00 36.37 30.23
CA SER A 182 -18.14 35.77 31.56
C SER A 182 -19.08 34.56 31.49
N GLY A 183 -18.53 33.40 31.11
CA GLY A 183 -19.21 32.11 31.24
C GLY A 183 -18.77 31.42 32.54
N GLU A 184 -19.70 31.25 33.48
CA GLU A 184 -19.48 30.46 34.69
C GLU A 184 -19.10 29.01 34.36
N LEU A 185 -17.91 28.62 34.77
CA LEU A 185 -17.38 27.27 34.61
C LEU A 185 -18.02 26.34 35.65
N THR A 186 -19.17 25.74 35.36
CA THR A 186 -19.68 24.63 36.18
C THR A 186 -18.77 23.43 36.04
N THR A 187 -17.95 23.21 37.07
CA THR A 187 -17.05 22.07 37.21
C THR A 187 -17.86 20.82 37.57
N ASN A 188 -18.37 20.12 36.56
CA ASN A 188 -18.83 18.75 36.74
C ASN A 188 -17.65 17.80 36.49
N THR A 189 -17.13 17.23 37.57
CA THR A 189 -16.16 16.13 37.58
C THR A 189 -16.90 14.82 37.28
N PRO A 190 -16.62 14.11 36.17
CA PRO A 190 -17.06 12.73 36.03
C PRO A 190 -16.10 11.78 36.73
N ASP A 191 -16.71 10.76 37.32
CA ASP A 191 -16.17 9.75 38.21
C ASP A 191 -14.85 9.07 37.79
N THR A 192 -14.10 8.71 38.82
CA THR A 192 -12.94 7.83 38.79
C THR A 192 -13.29 6.47 38.16
N VAL A 193 -12.80 6.22 36.94
CA VAL A 193 -12.84 4.89 36.33
C VAL A 193 -11.76 4.04 37.00
N ILE A 194 -12.19 3.10 37.84
CA ILE A 194 -11.36 2.04 38.43
C ILE A 194 -10.89 1.12 37.30
N LEU A 195 -9.58 1.08 37.03
CA LEU A 195 -8.99 0.05 36.17
C LEU A 195 -8.88 -1.27 36.96
N PRO A 196 -9.24 -2.43 36.37
CA PRO A 196 -8.94 -3.73 36.95
C PRO A 196 -7.43 -4.02 36.87
N GLU A 197 -6.87 -4.41 38.01
CA GLU A 197 -5.49 -4.83 38.20
C GLU A 197 -5.21 -6.13 37.43
N VAL A 198 -4.26 -6.09 36.48
CA VAL A 198 -3.82 -7.25 35.72
C VAL A 198 -2.80 -8.02 36.57
N PRO A 199 -3.04 -9.29 36.92
CA PRO A 199 -2.11 -10.06 37.73
C PRO A 199 -0.81 -10.35 36.95
N ALA A 200 0.31 -10.00 37.58
CA ALA A 200 1.64 -10.37 37.12
C ALA A 200 1.82 -11.89 37.15
N PRO A 201 2.30 -12.55 36.07
CA PRO A 201 2.71 -13.94 36.16
C PRO A 201 4.02 -14.03 36.92
N GLY A 202 3.92 -14.60 38.13
CA GLY A 202 5.03 -14.92 39.00
C GLY A 202 5.96 -15.99 38.44
N GLY A 203 7.15 -16.02 39.00
CA GLY A 203 8.28 -16.80 38.52
C GLY A 203 8.23 -18.29 38.83
N GLY A 204 9.22 -18.98 38.27
CA GLY A 204 9.56 -20.35 38.61
C GLY A 204 10.64 -20.92 37.67
N PRO A 205 11.86 -21.18 38.16
CA PRO A 205 12.88 -21.90 37.39
C PRO A 205 12.67 -23.41 37.53
N THR A 206 12.47 -24.11 36.42
CA THR A 206 12.45 -25.58 36.41
C THR A 206 13.68 -26.10 35.68
N VAL A 207 14.63 -26.55 36.49
CA VAL A 207 15.84 -27.29 36.11
C VAL A 207 15.52 -28.77 36.20
N VAL A 208 15.53 -29.56 35.11
CA VAL A 208 15.84 -31.01 35.11
C VAL A 208 15.95 -31.57 33.66
N PRO A 209 16.60 -32.72 33.40
CA PRO A 209 17.84 -32.71 32.63
C PRO A 209 17.91 -33.83 31.54
N LEU A 210 19.09 -33.96 30.94
CA LEU A 210 19.78 -35.24 30.67
C LEU A 210 19.05 -36.32 29.81
N GLY A 211 19.42 -36.34 28.52
CA GLY A 211 20.06 -37.49 27.86
C GLY A 211 19.29 -38.81 27.68
N THR A 212 19.12 -39.21 26.42
CA THR A 212 19.20 -40.60 25.88
C THR A 212 18.90 -40.49 24.37
N GLY A 213 19.78 -40.82 23.42
CA GLY A 213 20.65 -42.00 23.40
C GLY A 213 19.82 -43.20 22.95
N GLY A 214 19.57 -43.34 21.64
CA GLY A 214 18.77 -44.42 21.07
C GLY A 214 19.18 -44.72 19.61
N PRO A 215 19.68 -45.93 19.31
CA PRO A 215 20.33 -46.26 18.04
C PRO A 215 19.39 -46.92 17.02
N GLY A 216 19.75 -46.79 15.74
CA GLY A 216 19.47 -47.82 14.74
C GLY A 216 18.10 -47.79 14.05
N LEU A 217 18.10 -47.48 12.76
CA LEU A 217 17.53 -48.38 11.74
C LEU A 217 18.08 -47.96 10.38
N GLY A 218 19.24 -48.50 10.03
CA GLY A 218 19.74 -48.48 8.66
C GLY A 218 19.11 -49.63 7.88
N TRP A 219 18.47 -49.32 6.75
CA TRP A 219 18.41 -50.14 5.53
C TRP A 219 17.49 -49.49 4.48
N LEU A 220 17.93 -48.43 3.81
CA LEU A 220 17.35 -48.08 2.50
C LEU A 220 18.50 -47.86 1.51
N PRO A 221 18.73 -48.81 0.58
CA PRO A 221 19.78 -48.66 -0.42
C PRO A 221 19.30 -47.73 -1.54
N GLY A 222 20.10 -46.72 -1.84
CA GLY A 222 20.27 -46.25 -3.22
C GLY A 222 19.20 -45.32 -3.79
N LEU A 223 19.16 -44.08 -3.32
CA LEU A 223 18.84 -42.94 -4.17
C LEU A 223 19.80 -41.80 -3.78
N GLY A 224 20.80 -41.60 -4.62
CA GLY A 224 21.84 -40.59 -4.43
C GLY A 224 21.24 -39.19 -4.44
N ILE A 225 20.95 -38.69 -3.24
CA ILE A 225 20.73 -37.27 -2.98
C ILE A 225 22.10 -36.72 -2.56
N PRO A 226 22.70 -35.77 -3.30
CA PRO A 226 23.92 -35.12 -2.85
C PRO A 226 23.62 -34.36 -1.54
N PRO A 227 24.47 -34.48 -0.50
CA PRO A 227 24.29 -33.75 0.74
C PRO A 227 24.65 -32.28 0.50
N LEU A 228 23.64 -31.41 0.49
CA LEU A 228 23.84 -29.98 0.66
C LEU A 228 24.16 -29.72 2.14
N LEU A 229 25.45 -29.80 2.43
CA LEU A 229 26.08 -29.35 3.66
C LEU A 229 25.98 -27.82 3.76
N GLY A 230 25.43 -27.31 4.87
CA GLY A 230 25.98 -26.13 5.53
C GLY A 230 25.12 -24.86 5.63
N GLY A 231 24.76 -24.52 6.88
CA GLY A 231 24.43 -23.17 7.37
C GLY A 231 22.95 -23.01 7.74
N GLY A 232 22.53 -22.66 8.95
CA GLY A 232 23.19 -22.22 10.16
C GLY A 232 22.11 -21.56 11.05
N GLY A 233 22.11 -21.92 12.34
CA GLY A 233 21.48 -21.29 13.51
C GLY A 233 20.31 -20.29 13.38
N GLY A 234 19.20 -20.63 14.03
CA GLY A 234 18.22 -19.64 14.53
C GLY A 234 16.80 -20.17 14.76
N LYS A 235 16.51 -20.69 15.96
CA LYS A 235 15.14 -20.90 16.50
C LYS A 235 15.04 -20.08 17.80
N GLY A 236 13.97 -19.36 18.12
CA GLY A 236 12.70 -19.15 17.44
C GLY A 236 11.84 -18.16 18.23
N GLY A 237 11.00 -17.41 17.53
CA GLY A 237 9.91 -16.62 18.10
C GLY A 237 8.64 -16.98 17.34
N THR A 238 7.59 -17.35 18.05
CA THR A 238 6.31 -17.82 17.54
C THR A 238 5.57 -16.73 16.77
N SER A 239 5.52 -16.86 15.45
CA SER A 239 4.59 -16.17 14.57
C SER A 239 4.24 -17.11 13.42
N PHE A 240 2.95 -17.17 13.07
CA PHE A 240 2.33 -17.92 11.99
C PHE A 240 3.27 -18.31 10.83
N PRO A 241 3.23 -19.57 10.33
CA PRO A 241 4.08 -19.96 9.21
C PRO A 241 3.78 -19.04 8.03
N PRO A 242 4.78 -18.37 7.43
CA PRO A 242 4.59 -17.80 6.11
C PRO A 242 4.26 -18.96 5.18
N GLU A 243 3.10 -18.90 4.54
CA GLU A 243 2.82 -19.71 3.38
C GLU A 243 3.98 -19.49 2.40
N ALA A 244 4.80 -20.51 2.22
CA ALA A 244 5.97 -20.45 1.36
C ALA A 244 5.47 -20.32 -0.08
N VAL A 245 5.35 -19.07 -0.54
CA VAL A 245 5.07 -18.77 -1.94
C VAL A 245 6.23 -19.36 -2.74
N PRO A 246 6.01 -20.42 -3.55
CA PRO A 246 7.09 -21.01 -4.32
C PRO A 246 7.61 -19.96 -5.28
N GLU A 247 8.90 -19.65 -5.16
CA GLU A 247 9.56 -18.76 -6.11
C GLU A 247 9.40 -19.33 -7.52
N PRO A 248 9.25 -18.48 -8.55
CA PRO A 248 8.98 -18.95 -9.91
C PRO A 248 10.07 -19.92 -10.44
N ALA A 249 11.28 -19.86 -9.87
CA ALA A 249 12.37 -20.78 -10.19
C ALA A 249 12.09 -22.23 -9.72
N THR A 250 11.43 -22.42 -8.58
CA THR A 250 11.18 -23.75 -8.00
C THR A 250 10.11 -24.51 -8.79
N LEU A 251 9.12 -23.81 -9.33
CA LEU A 251 8.10 -24.38 -10.23
C LEU A 251 8.70 -24.84 -11.57
N VAL A 252 9.60 -24.06 -12.17
CA VAL A 252 10.27 -24.43 -13.43
C VAL A 252 11.08 -25.72 -13.27
N LEU A 253 11.78 -25.89 -12.13
CA LEU A 253 12.54 -27.10 -11.82
C LEU A 253 11.65 -28.33 -11.62
N ALA A 254 10.54 -28.19 -10.90
CA ALA A 254 9.61 -29.29 -10.66
C ALA A 254 8.93 -29.78 -11.95
N PHE A 255 8.49 -28.86 -12.82
CA PHE A 255 7.90 -29.21 -14.12
C PHE A 255 8.93 -29.81 -15.09
N GLY A 256 10.18 -29.32 -15.08
CA GLY A 256 11.27 -29.86 -15.90
C GLY A 256 11.61 -31.32 -15.55
N ALA A 257 11.67 -31.64 -14.25
CA ALA A 257 11.95 -32.99 -13.78
C ALA A 257 10.86 -34.01 -14.18
N PHE A 258 9.58 -33.60 -14.11
CA PHE A 258 8.45 -34.45 -14.50
C PHE A 258 8.43 -34.72 -16.01
N ALA A 259 8.70 -33.71 -16.85
CA ALA A 259 8.77 -33.88 -18.30
C ALA A 259 9.92 -34.82 -18.72
N ALA A 260 11.09 -34.72 -18.06
CA ALA A 260 12.22 -35.60 -18.31
C ALA A 260 11.92 -37.07 -17.93
N ALA A 261 11.21 -37.30 -16.82
CA ALA A 261 10.80 -38.64 -16.40
C ALA A 261 9.83 -39.30 -17.39
N LEU A 262 8.86 -38.54 -17.94
CA LEU A 262 7.93 -39.05 -18.95
C LEU A 262 8.62 -39.36 -20.29
N LEU A 263 9.60 -38.57 -20.70
CA LEU A 263 10.38 -38.82 -21.91
C LEU A 263 11.26 -40.08 -21.79
N ARG A 264 11.80 -40.35 -20.59
CA ARG A 264 12.60 -41.55 -20.33
C ARG A 264 11.77 -42.83 -20.41
N ARG A 265 10.53 -42.81 -19.91
CA ARG A 265 9.61 -43.96 -19.94
C ARG A 265 9.15 -44.36 -21.34
N ARG A 266 9.26 -43.48 -22.34
CA ARG A 266 8.93 -43.79 -23.75
C ARG A 266 10.07 -44.44 -24.53
N ARG A 267 11.29 -44.46 -23.99
CA ARG A 267 12.48 -45.05 -24.64
C ARG A 267 12.85 -46.42 -24.07
N SER A 268 12.13 -46.88 -23.04
CA SER A 268 12.19 -48.24 -22.49
C SER A 268 10.96 -49.00 -22.97
#